data_AF-A0A7V0Z8R3-F1
#
_entry.id   AF-A0A7V0Z8R3-F1
#
_cell.length_a   1.000
_cell.length_b   1.000
_cell.length_c   1.000
_cell.angle_alpha   90.00
_cell.angle_beta   90.00
_cell.angle_gamma   90.00
#
_symmetry.space_group_name_H-M   'P 1'
#
loop_
_entity.id
_entity.type
_entity.pdbx_description
1 polymer ?
#
loop_
_entity_poly.entity_id
_entity_poly.type
_entity_poly.pdbx_seq_one_letter_code
_entity_poly.pdbx_strand_id
1 'polypeptide(L)'
;MHEAEKQTPTSSWMRISPAARAAGVSNQTIEYYIMLGLITPLRRSGERGRFFDDSIVKRIKLIRKLNDSGYTLRDIREIYLKRKPC
;
A
#
# COMPACT_ATOMS: atom_id res chain seq x y z
N MET A 1 32.52 -5.58 4.69
CA MET A 1 31.40 -6.53 4.87
C MET A 1 30.77 -6.20 6.22
N HIS A 2 29.60 -5.58 6.24
CA HIS A 2 28.77 -5.45 7.45
C HIS A 2 27.30 -5.40 7.02
N GLU A 3 26.49 -6.07 7.82
CA GLU A 3 25.13 -6.56 7.62
C GLU A 3 24.15 -5.70 6.80
N ALA A 4 23.47 -6.39 5.87
CA ALA A 4 22.15 -6.00 5.41
C ALA A 4 21.13 -6.25 6.53
N GLU A 5 20.97 -5.28 7.43
CA GLU A 5 19.88 -5.23 8.38
C GLU A 5 18.54 -5.24 7.62
N LYS A 6 17.90 -6.41 7.61
CA LYS A 6 16.53 -6.58 7.14
C LYS A 6 15.63 -5.84 8.11
N GLN A 7 15.36 -4.57 7.81
CA GLN A 7 14.36 -3.77 8.50
C GLN A 7 12.99 -4.47 8.34
N THR A 8 12.57 -5.17 9.38
CA THR A 8 11.17 -5.36 9.72
C THR A 8 10.72 -4.07 10.41
N PRO A 9 10.02 -3.14 9.73
CA PRO A 9 9.57 -1.94 10.43
C PRO A 9 8.39 -2.28 11.33
N THR A 10 8.64 -2.12 12.61
CA THR A 10 7.73 -1.68 13.67
C THR A 10 6.73 -0.63 13.17
N SER A 11 5.48 -0.73 13.64
CA SER A 11 4.29 0.03 13.23
C SER A 11 4.43 1.56 13.22
N SER A 12 5.07 2.12 12.19
CA SER A 12 5.04 3.55 11.93
C SER A 12 3.80 3.89 11.12
N TRP A 13 2.82 4.50 11.76
CA TRP A 13 1.58 4.94 11.10
C TRP A 13 1.79 6.29 10.44
N MET A 14 1.69 6.31 9.12
CA MET A 14 1.94 7.47 8.27
C MET A 14 0.64 7.99 7.67
N ARG A 15 0.52 9.31 7.50
CA ARG A 15 -0.55 9.92 6.70
C ARG A 15 -0.32 9.66 5.20
N ILE A 16 -1.31 10.01 4.36
CA ILE A 16 -1.23 9.79 2.91
C ILE A 16 0.02 10.38 2.26
N SER A 17 0.40 11.61 2.60
CA SER A 17 1.57 12.29 2.00
C SER A 17 2.90 11.57 2.28
N PRO A 18 3.27 11.24 3.54
CA PRO A 18 4.46 10.45 3.80
C PRO A 18 4.38 9.04 3.21
N ALA A 19 3.19 8.40 3.22
CA ALA A 19 3.01 7.08 2.61
C ALA A 19 3.23 7.10 1.09
N ALA A 20 2.74 8.14 0.40
CA ALA A 20 2.93 8.35 -1.03
C ALA A 20 4.40 8.53 -1.39
N ARG A 21 5.12 9.38 -0.63
CA ARG A 21 6.57 9.55 -0.78
C ARG A 21 7.32 8.25 -0.54
N ALA A 22 6.99 7.53 0.54
CA ALA A 22 7.62 6.25 0.86
C ALA A 22 7.37 5.19 -0.23
N ALA A 23 6.18 5.19 -0.84
CA ALA A 23 5.78 4.30 -1.93
C ALA A 23 6.28 4.76 -3.31
N GLY A 24 6.79 5.98 -3.45
CA GLY A 24 7.20 6.57 -4.72
C GLY A 24 6.03 6.84 -5.68
N VAL A 25 4.82 7.08 -5.16
CA VAL A 25 3.62 7.37 -5.95
C VAL A 25 3.03 8.73 -5.57
N SER A 26 2.06 9.20 -6.35
CA SER A 26 1.32 10.42 -6.00
C SER A 26 0.25 10.12 -4.93
N ASN A 27 -0.17 11.14 -4.18
CA ASN A 27 -1.32 11.02 -3.27
C ASN A 27 -2.59 10.58 -4.03
N GLN A 28 -2.77 11.06 -5.26
CA GLN A 28 -3.90 10.67 -6.11
C GLN A 28 -3.87 9.19 -6.46
N THR A 29 -2.69 8.61 -6.70
CA THR A 29 -2.53 7.17 -6.95
C THR A 29 -2.97 6.35 -5.74
N ILE A 30 -2.63 6.79 -4.52
CA ILE A 30 -3.08 6.13 -3.29
C ILE A 30 -4.60 6.23 -3.17
N GLU A 31 -5.18 7.41 -3.34
CA GLU A 31 -6.65 7.60 -3.32
C GLU A 31 -7.34 6.70 -4.35
N TYR A 32 -6.79 6.61 -5.55
CA TYR A 32 -7.31 5.76 -6.61
C TYR A 32 -7.25 4.27 -6.24
N TYR A 33 -6.15 3.81 -5.64
CA TYR A 33 -6.05 2.42 -5.15
C TYR A 33 -7.03 2.12 -4.00
N ILE A 34 -7.32 3.10 -3.14
CA ILE A 34 -8.35 2.98 -2.10
C ILE A 34 -9.73 2.86 -2.76
N MET A 35 -10.03 3.72 -3.72
CA MET A 35 -11.31 3.74 -4.45
C MET A 35 -11.57 2.41 -5.17
N LEU A 36 -10.52 1.81 -5.74
CA LEU A 36 -10.58 0.50 -6.39
C LEU A 36 -10.67 -0.68 -5.40
N GLY A 37 -10.48 -0.43 -4.09
CA GLY A 37 -10.45 -1.47 -3.06
C GLY A 37 -9.16 -2.30 -3.03
N LEU A 38 -8.08 -1.82 -3.68
CA LEU A 38 -6.78 -2.50 -3.73
C LEU A 38 -6.00 -2.39 -2.41
N ILE A 39 -6.22 -1.28 -1.71
CA ILE A 39 -5.61 -0.99 -0.41
C ILE A 39 -6.69 -0.46 0.54
N THR A 40 -6.53 -0.75 1.83
CA THR A 40 -7.44 -0.27 2.87
C THR A 40 -6.65 0.60 3.83
N PRO A 41 -7.01 1.89 4.01
CA PRO A 41 -6.36 2.73 4.99
C PRO A 41 -6.74 2.28 6.41
N LEU A 42 -5.80 2.41 7.33
CA LEU A 42 -6.05 2.23 8.76
C LEU A 42 -6.78 3.46 9.29
N ARG A 43 -7.80 3.22 10.12
CA ARG A 43 -8.50 4.26 10.88
C ARG A 43 -8.15 4.09 12.35
N ARG A 44 -7.53 5.11 12.95
CA ARG A 44 -7.33 5.16 14.39
C ARG A 44 -8.59 5.71 15.05
N SER A 45 -9.04 5.10 16.14
CA SER A 45 -10.11 5.68 16.96
C SER A 45 -9.63 7.00 17.55
N GLY A 46 -10.43 8.07 17.39
CA GLY A 46 -10.13 9.41 17.91
C GLY A 46 -9.31 10.33 17.01
N GLU A 47 -8.67 9.84 15.94
CA GLU A 47 -7.95 10.70 14.99
C GLU A 47 -8.70 10.87 13.67
N ARG A 48 -8.82 12.12 13.22
CA ARG A 48 -9.37 12.45 11.89
C ARG A 48 -8.31 12.18 10.84
N GLY A 49 -8.44 11.10 10.09
CA GLY A 49 -7.57 10.85 8.94
C GLY A 49 -7.49 9.39 8.50
N ARG A 50 -6.78 9.20 7.38
CA ARG A 50 -6.40 7.90 6.84
C ARG A 50 -4.92 7.68 7.16
N PHE A 51 -4.62 6.54 7.77
CA PHE A 51 -3.26 6.14 8.11
C PHE A 51 -2.85 4.92 7.28
N PHE A 52 -1.56 4.83 7.05
CA PHE A 52 -0.91 3.78 6.27
C PHE A 52 0.30 3.33 7.05
N ASP A 53 0.44 2.04 7.27
CA ASP A 53 1.65 1.47 7.84
C ASP A 53 2.61 1.04 6.72
N ASP A 54 3.80 0.60 7.11
CA ASP A 54 4.78 0.05 6.18
C ASP A 54 4.25 -1.14 5.37
N SER A 55 3.34 -1.95 5.93
CA SER A 55 2.71 -3.07 5.22
C SER A 55 1.90 -2.58 4.03
N ILE A 56 1.09 -1.53 4.21
CA ILE A 56 0.33 -0.92 3.12
C ILE A 56 1.27 -0.25 2.12
N VAL A 57 2.32 0.44 2.56
CA VAL A 57 3.32 1.04 1.67
C VAL A 57 4.00 -0.02 0.78
N LYS A 58 4.40 -1.16 1.36
CA LYS A 58 4.96 -2.30 0.60
C LYS A 58 3.97 -2.84 -0.42
N ARG A 59 2.68 -2.92 -0.06
CA ARG A 59 1.62 -3.34 -0.97
C ARG A 59 1.43 -2.37 -2.14
N ILE A 60 1.44 -1.06 -1.88
CA ILE A 60 1.37 -0.02 -2.93
C ILE A 60 2.53 -0.17 -3.91
N LYS A 61 3.77 -0.35 -3.41
CA LYS A 61 4.95 -0.58 -4.25
C LYS A 61 4.79 -1.81 -5.14
N LEU A 62 4.21 -2.88 -4.61
CA LEU A 62 3.99 -4.13 -5.35
C LEU A 62 2.92 -3.97 -6.43
N ILE A 63 1.80 -3.34 -6.11
CA ILE A 63 0.75 -3.00 -7.10
C ILE A 63 1.34 -2.16 -8.22
N ARG A 64 2.15 -1.15 -7.88
CA ARG A 64 2.85 -0.32 -8.87
C ARG A 64 3.73 -1.17 -9.80
N LYS A 65 4.60 -2.03 -9.24
CA LYS A 65 5.47 -2.89 -10.05
C LYS A 65 4.70 -3.80 -10.99
N LEU A 66 3.58 -4.35 -10.53
CA LEU A 66 2.71 -5.19 -11.37
C LEU A 66 2.05 -4.38 -12.49
N ASN A 67 1.59 -3.17 -12.18
CA ASN A 67 1.03 -2.26 -13.17
C ASN A 67 2.07 -1.86 -14.23
N ASP A 68 3.29 -1.55 -13.79
CA ASP A 68 4.41 -1.21 -14.66
C ASP A 68 4.85 -2.41 -15.54
N SER A 69 4.58 -3.65 -15.11
CA SER A 69 4.85 -4.87 -15.89
C SER A 69 3.76 -5.22 -16.92
N GLY A 70 2.67 -4.45 -16.97
CA GLY A 70 1.58 -4.61 -17.95
C GLY A 70 0.29 -5.24 -17.41
N TYR A 71 0.20 -5.56 -16.12
CA TYR A 71 -1.07 -5.98 -15.53
C TYR A 71 -1.97 -4.79 -15.29
N THR A 72 -3.26 -4.91 -15.62
CA THR A 72 -4.20 -3.85 -15.27
C THR A 72 -4.46 -3.84 -13.76
N LEU A 73 -4.79 -2.68 -13.19
CA LEU A 73 -5.19 -2.57 -11.79
C LEU A 73 -6.39 -3.45 -11.45
N ARG A 74 -7.26 -3.73 -12.43
CA ARG A 74 -8.39 -4.66 -12.29
C ARG A 74 -7.91 -6.10 -12.15
N ASP A 75 -6.94 -6.53 -12.96
CA ASP A 75 -6.37 -7.88 -12.86
C ASP A 75 -5.62 -8.05 -11.53
N ILE A 76 -4.83 -7.05 -11.14
CA ILE A 76 -4.15 -7.04 -9.84
C ILE A 76 -5.17 -7.16 -8.71
N ARG A 77 -6.31 -6.45 -8.83
CA ARG A 77 -7.40 -6.54 -7.87
C ARG A 77 -7.95 -7.96 -7.79
N GLU A 78 -8.27 -8.58 -8.92
CA GLU A 78 -8.79 -9.94 -8.97
C GLU A 78 -7.80 -10.93 -8.34
N ILE A 79 -6.51 -10.84 -8.66
CA ILE A 79 -5.46 -11.72 -8.11
C ILE A 79 -5.34 -11.56 -6.58
N TYR A 80 -5.38 -10.33 -6.08
CA TYR A 80 -5.21 -10.05 -4.65
C TYR A 80 -6.46 -10.23 -3.80
N LEU A 81 -7.67 -10.12 -4.38
CA LEU A 81 -8.93 -10.27 -3.65
C LEU A 81 -9.55 -11.66 -3.79
N LYS A 82 -9.22 -12.47 -4.82
CA LYS A 82 -9.75 -13.83 -4.98
C LYS A 82 -9.16 -14.89 -4.06
N ARG A 83 -8.32 -14.52 -3.09
CA ARG A 83 -7.96 -15.42 -1.98
C ARG A 83 -9.00 -15.34 -0.85
N LYS A 84 -10.23 -15.76 -1.15
CA LYS A 84 -11.10 -16.41 -0.17
C LYS A 84 -11.29 -17.85 -0.66
N PRO A 85 -10.55 -18.85 -0.14
CA PRO A 85 -11.13 -20.18 -0.13
C PRO A 85 -12.42 -20.08 0.69
N CYS A 86 -13.51 -20.58 0.12
CA CYS A 86 -14.77 -20.78 0.83
C CYS A 86 -14.55 -21.61 2.10
#